data_AF-F0IRH4-F1
#
_entry.id   AF-F0IRH4-F1
#
_cell.length_a   1.000
_cell.length_b   1.000
_cell.length_c   1.000
_cell.angle_alpha   90.00
_cell.angle_beta   90.00
_cell.angle_gamma   90.00
#
_symmetry.space_group_name_H-M   'P 1'
#
loop_
_entity.id
_entity.type
_entity.pdbx_description
1 polymer ?
#
loop_
_entity_poly.entity_id
_entity_poly.type
_entity_poly.pdbx_seq_one_letter_code
_entity_poly.pdbx_strand_id
1 'polypeptide(L)'
;MHYLFVIPLAGGIFLLLFMKVIPNLSRLSLNLWNSAVAIMTAGMLFRGIVNLSGRSTTLDMPYWYVGAAFTILALLSMVFTRSEWNKEIQAQPIPSKKEDTKLSRRETYSQA
;
A
#
# COMPACT_ATOMS: atom_id res chain seq x y z
N MET A 1 6.76 -29.86 0.31
CA MET A 1 5.96 -29.20 -0.74
C MET A 1 4.72 -28.45 -0.22
N HIS A 2 4.42 -28.43 1.09
CA HIS A 2 3.19 -27.82 1.62
C HIS A 2 3.19 -26.27 1.72
N TYR A 3 4.35 -25.61 1.72
CA TYR A 3 4.44 -24.17 1.99
C TYR A 3 4.41 -23.27 0.76
N LEU A 4 4.22 -23.84 -0.43
CA LEU A 4 4.29 -23.12 -1.72
C LEU A 4 3.23 -22.02 -1.85
N PHE A 5 2.07 -22.21 -1.22
CA PHE A 5 0.95 -21.27 -1.27
C PHE A 5 0.94 -20.26 -0.11
N VAL A 6 1.80 -20.42 0.90
CA VAL A 6 1.74 -19.59 2.11
C VAL A 6 2.11 -18.14 1.79
N ILE A 7 3.10 -17.92 0.92
CA ILE A 7 3.53 -16.58 0.53
C ILE A 7 2.45 -15.81 -0.26
N PRO A 8 1.88 -16.35 -1.36
CA PRO A 8 0.84 -15.63 -2.08
C PRO A 8 -0.42 -15.43 -1.21
N LEU A 9 -0.77 -16.40 -0.36
CA LEU A 9 -1.93 -16.28 0.53
C LEU A 9 -1.73 -15.22 1.61
N ALA A 10 -0.57 -15.22 2.27
CA ALA A 10 -0.21 -14.18 3.24
C ALA A 10 -0.13 -12.81 2.56
N GLY A 11 0.54 -12.72 1.41
CA GLY A 11 0.67 -11.48 0.63
C GLY A 11 -0.69 -10.86 0.24
N GLY A 12 -1.67 -11.71 -0.12
CA GLY A 12 -3.05 -11.28 -0.39
C GLY A 12 -3.80 -10.82 0.86
N ILE A 13 -3.68 -11.55 1.98
CA ILE A 13 -4.31 -11.17 3.26
C ILE A 13 -3.77 -9.82 3.75
N PHE A 14 -2.45 -9.61 3.67
CA PHE A 14 -1.83 -8.34 4.03
C PHE A 14 -2.32 -7.20 3.13
N LEU A 15 -2.45 -7.42 1.81
CA LEU A 15 -3.01 -6.43 0.88
C LEU A 15 -4.42 -5.99 1.30
N LEU A 16 -5.30 -6.95 1.62
CA LEU A 16 -6.67 -6.67 2.04
C LEU A 16 -6.71 -5.87 3.35
N LEU A 17 -5.79 -6.18 4.29
CA LEU A 17 -5.64 -5.42 5.52
C LEU A 17 -5.21 -3.98 5.25
N PHE A 18 -4.23 -3.75 4.36
CA PHE A 18 -3.80 -2.42 3.96
C PHE A 18 -4.93 -1.61 3.30
N MET A 19 -5.72 -2.24 2.43
CA MET A 19 -6.90 -1.63 1.81
C MET A 19 -7.96 -1.21 2.84
N LYS A 20 -8.08 -1.96 3.95
CA LYS A 20 -9.01 -1.65 5.04
C LYS A 20 -8.53 -0.47 5.90
N VAL A 21 -7.22 -0.32 6.08
CA VAL A 21 -6.62 0.76 6.90
C VAL A 21 -6.47 2.07 6.12
N ILE A 22 -6.20 2.00 4.81
CA ILE A 22 -6.01 3.16 3.93
C ILE A 22 -6.96 3.03 2.74
N PRO A 23 -8.18 3.60 2.81
CA PRO A 23 -9.06 3.63 1.66
C PRO A 23 -8.42 4.52 0.57
N ASN A 24 -8.25 3.98 -0.65
CA ASN A 24 -7.51 4.54 -1.79
C ASN A 24 -5.97 4.45 -1.73
N LEU A 25 -5.45 3.23 -1.70
CA LEU A 25 -4.04 2.99 -2.06
C LEU A 25 -3.80 3.44 -3.51
N SER A 26 -2.73 4.21 -3.72
CA SER A 26 -2.31 4.62 -5.07
C SER A 26 -2.08 3.41 -5.97
N ARG A 27 -2.51 3.49 -7.23
CA ARG A 27 -2.35 2.44 -8.26
C ARG A 27 -0.91 1.94 -8.36
N LEU A 28 0.05 2.85 -8.16
CA LEU A 28 1.47 2.56 -8.15
C LEU A 28 1.81 1.59 -7.01
N SER A 29 1.41 1.91 -5.78
CA SER A 29 1.69 1.07 -4.60
C SER A 29 1.09 -0.34 -4.72
N LEU A 30 -0.14 -0.46 -5.26
CA LEU A 30 -0.77 -1.76 -5.53
C LEU A 30 0.02 -2.58 -6.55
N ASN A 31 0.50 -1.96 -7.63
CA ASN A 31 1.31 -2.64 -8.64
C ASN A 31 2.66 -3.09 -8.07
N LEU A 32 3.31 -2.25 -7.25
CA LEU A 32 4.56 -2.63 -6.59
C LEU A 32 4.35 -3.80 -5.63
N TRP A 33 3.27 -3.79 -4.85
CA TRP A 33 2.93 -4.90 -3.95
C TRP A 33 2.67 -6.19 -4.72
N ASN A 34 1.85 -6.15 -5.77
CA ASN A 34 1.58 -7.32 -6.61
C ASN A 34 2.85 -7.87 -7.27
N SER A 35 3.74 -6.98 -7.72
CA SER A 35 5.04 -7.36 -8.28
C SER A 35 5.92 -8.05 -7.23
N ALA A 36 5.96 -7.53 -6.00
CA ALA A 36 6.70 -8.14 -4.90
C ALA A 36 6.21 -9.57 -4.59
N VAL A 37 4.90 -9.74 -4.46
CA VAL A 37 4.27 -11.04 -4.17
C VAL A 37 4.53 -12.03 -5.32
N ALA A 38 4.44 -11.58 -6.57
CA ALA A 38 4.73 -12.41 -7.74
C ALA A 38 6.18 -12.92 -7.76
N ILE A 39 7.15 -12.03 -7.48
CA ILE A 39 8.58 -12.38 -7.45
C ILE A 39 8.88 -13.40 -6.34
N MET A 40 8.35 -13.18 -5.13
CA MET A 40 8.53 -14.13 -4.02
C MET A 40 7.87 -15.49 -4.31
N THR A 41 6.70 -15.48 -4.94
CA THR A 41 6.01 -16.71 -5.36
C THR A 41 6.80 -17.47 -6.41
N ALA A 42 7.36 -16.77 -7.41
CA ALA A 42 8.23 -17.35 -8.41
C ALA A 42 9.49 -17.98 -7.79
N GLY A 43 10.10 -17.31 -6.80
CA GLY A 43 11.23 -17.84 -6.05
C GLY A 43 10.91 -19.14 -5.30
N MET A 44 9.75 -19.22 -4.65
CA MET A 44 9.28 -20.45 -4.01
C MET A 44 9.00 -21.57 -5.02
N LEU A 45 8.42 -21.23 -6.17
CA LEU A 45 8.13 -22.19 -7.24
C LEU A 45 9.43 -22.76 -7.81
N PHE A 46 10.41 -21.91 -8.07
CA PHE A 46 11.74 -22.31 -8.51
C PHE A 46 12.43 -23.21 -7.47
N ARG A 47 12.39 -22.83 -6.19
CA ARG A 47 12.91 -23.66 -5.10
C ARG A 47 12.20 -25.03 -5.02
N GLY A 48 10.89 -25.07 -5.27
CA GLY A 48 10.12 -26.31 -5.35
C GLY A 48 10.58 -27.22 -6.50
N ILE A 49 10.74 -26.67 -7.71
CA ILE A 49 11.23 -27.39 -8.90
C ILE A 49 12.64 -27.95 -8.64
N VAL A 50 13.53 -27.14 -8.09
CA VAL A 50 14.90 -27.57 -7.82
C VAL A 50 14.95 -28.66 -6.75
N ASN A 51 14.17 -28.53 -5.69
CA ASN A 51 14.09 -29.55 -4.65
C ASN A 51 13.49 -30.87 -5.17
N LEU A 52 12.54 -30.83 -6.11
CA LEU A 52 12.03 -32.02 -6.81
C LEU A 52 13.09 -32.68 -7.70
N SER A 53 13.98 -31.88 -8.30
CA SER A 53 15.05 -32.37 -9.17
C SER A 53 16.22 -33.04 -8.42
N GLY A 54 16.17 -33.10 -7.08
CA GLY A 54 17.22 -33.69 -6.24
C GLY A 54 18.51 -32.85 -6.17
N ARG A 55 18.48 -31.63 -6.72
CA ARG A 55 19.60 -30.69 -6.73
C ARG A 55 19.37 -29.62 -5.66
N SER A 56 20.42 -29.18 -4.98
CA SER A 56 20.36 -27.97 -4.15
C SER A 56 21.01 -26.83 -4.92
N THR A 57 20.26 -25.77 -5.20
CA THR A 57 20.78 -24.55 -5.80
C THR A 57 20.50 -23.37 -4.88
N THR A 58 21.42 -22.42 -4.81
CA THR A 58 21.29 -21.16 -4.08
C THR A 58 20.63 -20.05 -4.90
N LEU A 59 20.18 -20.39 -6.12
CA LEU A 59 19.52 -19.46 -7.03
C LEU A 59 18.12 -19.03 -6.57
N ASP A 60 17.63 -19.53 -5.44
CA ASP A 60 16.44 -19.00 -4.75
C ASP A 60 16.73 -17.67 -4.03
N MET A 61 17.96 -17.45 -3.53
CA MET A 61 18.35 -16.21 -2.84
C MET A 61 18.04 -14.91 -3.61
N PRO A 62 18.37 -14.74 -4.91
CA PRO A 62 18.08 -13.50 -5.62
C PRO A 62 16.59 -13.18 -5.67
N TYR A 63 15.71 -14.18 -5.77
CA TYR A 63 14.27 -13.95 -5.75
C TYR A 63 13.79 -13.39 -4.41
N TRP A 64 14.39 -13.83 -3.30
CA TRP A 64 14.11 -13.28 -1.98
C TRP A 64 14.60 -11.85 -1.83
N TYR A 65 15.82 -11.53 -2.30
CA TYR A 65 16.35 -10.17 -2.25
C TYR A 65 15.54 -9.19 -3.09
N VAL A 66 15.21 -9.56 -4.33
CA VAL A 66 14.41 -8.70 -5.23
C VAL A 66 12.98 -8.59 -4.71
N GLY A 67 12.38 -9.68 -4.24
CA GLY A 67 11.05 -9.67 -3.63
C GLY A 67 10.99 -8.73 -2.42
N ALA A 68 11.96 -8.85 -1.50
CA ALA A 68 12.06 -7.99 -0.33
C ALA A 68 12.28 -6.51 -0.71
N ALA A 69 13.13 -6.23 -1.70
CA ALA A 69 13.35 -4.86 -2.19
C ALA A 69 12.04 -4.25 -2.73
N PHE A 70 11.27 -5.01 -3.52
CA PHE A 70 9.96 -4.56 -4.00
C PHE A 70 8.93 -4.39 -2.86
N THR A 71 8.95 -5.26 -1.85
CA THR A 71 8.09 -5.10 -0.66
C THR A 71 8.43 -3.82 0.11
N ILE A 72 9.71 -3.55 0.36
CA ILE A 72 10.17 -2.33 1.03
C ILE A 72 9.76 -1.11 0.20
N LEU A 73 9.97 -1.14 -1.12
CA LEU A 73 9.60 -0.05 -2.01
C LEU A 73 8.08 0.18 -2.04
N ALA A 74 7.28 -0.89 -2.01
CA ALA A 74 5.82 -0.80 -1.92
C ALA A 74 5.38 -0.17 -0.59
N LEU A 75 5.97 -0.58 0.53
CA LEU A 75 5.70 -0.02 1.86
C LEU A 75 6.10 1.44 1.95
N LEU A 76 7.29 1.81 1.45
CA LEU A 76 7.72 3.21 1.34
C LEU A 76 6.69 4.01 0.54
N SER A 77 6.26 3.51 -0.63
CA SER A 77 5.24 4.17 -1.45
C SER A 77 3.90 4.36 -0.70
N MET A 78 3.46 3.37 0.10
CA MET A 78 2.27 3.51 0.95
C MET A 78 2.44 4.60 2.02
N VAL A 79 3.59 4.66 2.69
CA VAL A 79 3.90 5.67 3.72
C VAL A 79 3.95 7.08 3.12
N PHE A 80 4.60 7.25 1.97
CA PHE A 80 4.63 8.54 1.27
C PHE A 80 3.25 8.97 0.79
N THR A 81 2.43 8.06 0.26
CA THR A 81 1.03 8.36 -0.13
C THR A 81 0.21 8.83 1.08
N ARG A 82 0.41 8.24 2.25
CA ARG A 82 -0.23 8.71 3.51
C ARG A 82 0.24 10.11 3.92
N SER A 83 1.50 10.45 3.67
CA SER A 83 2.04 11.79 3.99
C SER A 83 1.36 12.89 3.19
N GLU A 84 1.04 12.64 1.92
CA GLU A 84 0.31 13.57 1.05
C GLU A 84 -1.16 13.70 1.47
N TRP A 85 -1.81 12.62 1.92
CA TRP A 85 -3.16 12.68 2.49
C TRP A 85 -3.23 13.55 3.74
N ASN A 86 -2.20 13.47 4.60
CA ASN A 86 -2.14 14.33 5.79
C ASN A 86 -1.94 15.80 5.42
N LYS A 87 -1.21 16.09 4.34
CA LYS A 87 -1.11 17.45 3.79
C LYS A 87 -2.42 17.93 3.19
N GLU A 88 -3.16 17.10 2.46
CA GLU A 88 -4.49 17.44 1.93
C GLU A 88 -5.51 17.68 3.05
N ILE A 89 -5.50 16.87 4.12
CA ILE A 89 -6.37 17.11 5.29
C ILE A 89 -6.03 18.41 6.00
N GLN A 90 -4.75 18.79 6.06
CA GLN A 90 -4.32 20.08 6.61
C GLN A 90 -4.55 21.24 5.64
N ALA A 91 -4.59 20.97 4.32
CA ALA A 91 -4.76 21.97 3.27
C ALA A 91 -6.22 22.18 2.84
N GLN A 92 -7.17 21.32 3.27
CA GLN A 92 -8.59 21.63 3.24
C GLN A 92 -8.92 22.52 4.44
N PRO A 93 -9.03 23.85 4.25
CA PRO A 93 -9.29 24.74 5.35
C PRO A 93 -10.73 24.49 5.81
N ILE A 94 -10.89 24.19 7.09
CA ILE A 94 -12.15 24.32 7.82
C ILE A 94 -12.82 25.64 7.36
N PRO A 95 -13.93 25.63 6.61
CA PRO A 95 -14.58 26.85 6.16
C PRO A 95 -15.47 27.43 7.26
N SER A 96 -15.20 27.16 8.55
CA SER A 96 -16.10 27.56 9.63
C SER A 96 -16.10 29.08 9.83
N LYS A 97 -14.97 29.77 9.77
CA LYS A 97 -14.91 31.17 10.26
C LYS A 97 -15.45 32.23 9.28
N LYS A 98 -15.62 31.90 8.00
CA LYS A 98 -16.09 32.87 6.98
C LYS A 98 -17.62 32.94 6.87
N GLU A 99 -18.34 31.87 7.23
CA GLU A 99 -19.79 31.86 7.19
C GLU A 99 -20.40 32.64 8.36
N ASP A 100 -19.82 32.50 9.56
CA ASP A 100 -20.26 33.22 10.77
C ASP A 100 -20.22 34.75 10.59
N THR A 101 -19.19 35.25 9.90
CA THR A 101 -19.02 36.69 9.64
C THR A 101 -19.97 37.19 8.54
N LYS A 102 -20.36 36.32 7.59
CA LYS A 102 -21.33 36.66 6.54
C LYS A 102 -22.77 36.61 7.03
N LEU A 103 -23.11 35.70 7.94
CA LEU A 103 -24.43 35.65 8.57
C LEU A 103 -24.65 36.88 9.46
N SER A 104 -23.69 37.23 10.31
CA SER A 104 -23.76 38.44 11.16
C SER A 104 -23.94 39.72 10.31
N ARG A 105 -23.21 39.84 9.19
CA ARG A 105 -23.37 40.98 8.27
C ARG A 105 -24.75 41.00 7.60
N ARG A 106 -25.31 39.85 7.23
CA ARG A 106 -26.64 39.76 6.60
C ARG A 106 -27.76 40.18 7.57
N GLU A 107 -27.65 39.82 8.85
CA GLU A 107 -28.67 40.19 9.85
C GLU A 107 -28.73 41.69 10.11
N THR A 108 -27.59 42.39 10.07
CA THR A 108 -27.55 43.86 10.27
C THR A 108 -28.27 44.64 9.16
N TYR A 109 -28.34 44.13 7.93
CA TYR A 109 -29.06 44.80 6.82
C TYR A 109 -30.54 44.46 6.75
N SER A 110 -31.01 43.47 7.50
CA SER A 110 -32.43 43.09 7.53
C SER A 110 -33.20 43.75 8.67
N GLN A 111 -32.51 44.49 9.55
CA GLN A 111 -33.06 45.13 10.76
C GLN A 111 -33.13 46.67 10.64
N ALA A 112 -32.85 47.24 9.47
CA ALA A 112 -32.99 48.67 9.15
C ALA A 112 -33.98 48.86 8.00
#